data_AF-A0A5N6U9C8-F1
#
_entry.id   AF-A0A5N6U9C8-F1
#
_cell.length_a   1.000
_cell.length_b   1.000
_cell.length_c   1.000
_cell.angle_alpha   90.00
_cell.angle_beta   90.00
_cell.angle_gamma   90.00
#
_symmetry.space_group_name_H-M   'P 1'
#
loop_
_entity.id
_entity.type
_entity.pdbx_description
1 polymer ?
#
loop_
_entity_poly.entity_id
_entity_poly.type
_entity_poly.pdbx_seq_one_letter_code
_entity_poly.pdbx_strand_id
1 'polypeptide(L)'
;MQTFTSESLQHRIRFLIHRQHDHERQWYEGREALLTKQKGRAEKKRELDAVLRSVGAPVEEGDVSTVEEDQAELRKYDMKVYQASRQMSDALVSELKALQIPFFSIRASLVDSKDGISKEELGTLRKRMLEVLMDLCR
;
A
#
# COMPACT_ATOMS: atom_id res chain seq x y z
N MET A 1 -28.71 -5.18 -17.09
CA MET A 1 -28.24 -5.61 -15.76
C MET A 1 -27.34 -6.81 -15.96
N GLN A 2 -26.06 -6.72 -15.61
CA GLN A 2 -25.14 -7.86 -15.71
C GLN A 2 -25.24 -8.64 -14.39
N THR A 3 -25.72 -9.88 -14.44
CA THR A 3 -25.82 -10.75 -13.25
C THR A 3 -24.51 -11.52 -13.11
N PHE A 4 -23.73 -11.24 -12.06
CA PHE A 4 -22.55 -12.04 -11.73
C PHE A 4 -22.98 -13.38 -11.13
N THR A 5 -22.40 -14.49 -11.61
CA THR A 5 -22.56 -15.80 -10.95
C THR A 5 -21.77 -15.81 -9.65
N SER A 6 -22.20 -16.61 -8.67
CA SER A 6 -21.49 -16.77 -7.38
C SER A 6 -20.00 -17.08 -7.57
N GLU A 7 -19.67 -17.94 -8.54
CA GLU A 7 -18.30 -18.31 -8.86
C GLU A 7 -17.47 -17.15 -9.46
N SER A 8 -18.05 -16.41 -10.42
CA SER A 8 -17.38 -15.25 -11.02
C SER A 8 -17.11 -14.13 -10.00
N LEU A 9 -18.06 -13.95 -9.06
CA LEU A 9 -17.92 -12.99 -7.96
C LEU A 9 -16.79 -13.38 -7.03
N GLN A 10 -16.77 -14.64 -6.58
CA GLN A 10 -15.69 -15.15 -5.72
C GLN A 10 -14.33 -15.07 -6.39
N HIS A 11 -14.24 -15.40 -7.68
CA HIS A 11 -12.99 -15.27 -8.43
C HIS A 11 -12.50 -13.83 -8.46
N ARG A 12 -13.40 -12.86 -8.69
CA ARG A 12 -13.04 -11.44 -8.67
C ARG A 12 -12.57 -10.99 -7.30
N ILE A 13 -13.26 -11.39 -6.23
CA ILE A 13 -12.88 -11.03 -4.85
C ILE A 13 -11.52 -11.64 -4.49
N ARG A 14 -11.27 -12.91 -4.82
CA ARG A 14 -9.94 -13.53 -4.66
C ARG A 14 -8.87 -12.72 -5.39
N PHE A 15 -9.11 -12.35 -6.64
CA PHE A 15 -8.16 -11.53 -7.39
C PHE A 15 -7.85 -10.20 -6.69
N LEU A 16 -8.87 -9.52 -6.16
CA LEU A 16 -8.71 -8.28 -5.42
C LEU A 16 -7.88 -8.46 -4.13
N ILE A 17 -8.12 -9.53 -3.38
CA ILE A 17 -7.35 -9.88 -2.18
C ILE A 17 -5.88 -10.17 -2.52
N HIS A 18 -5.62 -10.98 -3.55
CA HIS A 18 -4.25 -11.29 -3.99
C HIS A 18 -3.51 -10.02 -4.40
N ARG A 19 -4.15 -9.16 -5.20
CA ARG A 19 -3.55 -7.89 -5.61
C ARG A 19 -3.22 -6.98 -4.42
N GLN A 20 -4.08 -6.93 -3.41
CA GLN A 20 -3.80 -6.19 -2.18
C GLN A 20 -2.53 -6.73 -1.49
N HIS A 21 -2.47 -8.05 -1.25
CA HIS A 21 -1.32 -8.67 -0.61
C HIS A 21 -0.03 -8.47 -1.41
N ASP A 22 -0.09 -8.50 -2.74
CA ASP A 22 1.08 -8.26 -3.59
C ASP A 22 1.61 -6.82 -3.44
N HIS A 23 0.72 -5.82 -3.38
CA HIS A 23 1.12 -4.44 -3.14
C HIS A 23 1.73 -4.27 -1.75
N GLU A 24 1.12 -4.84 -0.71
CA GLU A 24 1.64 -4.80 0.67
C GLU A 24 3.02 -5.45 0.76
N ARG A 25 3.20 -6.61 0.12
CA ARG A 25 4.49 -7.29 0.03
C ARG A 25 5.54 -6.44 -0.68
N GLN A 26 5.21 -5.86 -1.84
CA GLN A 26 6.11 -4.99 -2.59
C GLN A 26 6.54 -3.76 -1.78
N TRP A 27 5.61 -3.13 -1.04
CA TRP A 27 5.93 -2.00 -0.20
C TRP A 27 6.87 -2.38 0.95
N TYR A 28 6.63 -3.53 1.57
CA TYR A 28 7.50 -4.08 2.60
C TYR A 28 8.90 -4.38 2.06
N GLU A 29 9.00 -5.14 0.96
CA GLU A 29 10.27 -5.47 0.31
C GLU A 29 11.03 -4.21 -0.12
N GLY A 30 10.33 -3.21 -0.66
CA GLY A 30 10.94 -1.94 -1.03
C GLY A 30 11.48 -1.15 0.17
N ARG A 31 10.82 -1.24 1.33
CA ARG A 31 11.29 -0.64 2.58
C ARG A 31 12.52 -1.36 3.12
N GLU A 32 12.52 -2.69 3.13
CA GLU A 32 13.67 -3.50 3.56
C GLU A 32 14.89 -3.31 2.64
N ALA A 33 14.66 -3.21 1.33
CA ALA A 33 15.70 -2.88 0.36
C ALA A 33 16.27 -1.48 0.61
N LEU A 34 15.45 -0.51 1.02
CA LEU A 34 15.90 0.83 1.38
C LEU A 34 16.80 0.81 2.61
N LEU A 35 16.39 0.13 3.68
CA LEU A 35 17.20 -0.05 4.89
C LEU A 35 18.52 -0.76 4.60
N THR A 36 18.50 -1.78 3.74
CA THR A 36 19.72 -2.50 3.32
C THR A 36 20.66 -1.58 2.55
N LYS A 37 20.12 -0.71 1.68
CA LYS A 37 20.91 0.29 0.95
C LYS A 37 21.53 1.33 1.89
N GLN A 38 20.82 1.79 2.91
CA GLN A 38 21.33 2.73 3.91
C GLN A 38 22.49 2.12 4.70
N LYS A 39 22.35 0.88 5.19
CA LYS A 39 23.42 0.15 5.90
C LYS A 39 24.69 -0.04 5.05
N GLY A 40 24.54 -0.38 3.77
CA GLY A 40 25.66 -0.61 2.86
C GLY A 40 26.23 0.65 2.21
N ARG A 41 25.74 1.85 2.56
CA ARG A 41 26.11 3.09 1.86
C ARG A 41 27.58 3.46 2.09
N ALA A 42 28.06 3.31 3.33
CA ALA A 42 29.44 3.62 3.70
C ALA A 42 30.46 2.72 2.98
N GLU A 43 30.19 1.41 2.90
CA GLU A 43 31.03 0.44 2.22
C GLU A 43 31.10 0.71 0.72
N LYS A 44 29.96 0.97 0.07
CA LYS A 44 29.91 1.33 -1.35
C LYS A 44 30.64 2.63 -1.67
N LYS A 45 30.55 3.64 -0.80
CA LYS A 45 31.32 4.87 -0.98
C LYS A 45 32.82 4.57 -0.89
N ARG A 46 33.25 3.78 0.10
CA ARG A 46 34.65 3.39 0.24
C ARG A 46 35.20 2.67 -0.99
N GLU A 47 34.43 1.74 -1.56
CA GLU A 47 34.80 1.04 -2.80
C GLU A 47 34.91 2.02 -3.98
N LEU A 48 33.92 2.90 -4.14
CA LEU A 48 33.92 3.92 -5.20
C LEU A 48 35.12 4.87 -5.08
N ASP A 49 35.40 5.36 -3.86
CA ASP A 49 36.51 6.26 -3.56
C ASP A 49 37.87 5.57 -3.84
N ALA A 50 37.98 4.26 -3.59
CA ALA A 50 39.18 3.49 -3.92
C ALA A 50 39.39 3.39 -5.44
N VAL A 51 38.32 3.20 -6.22
CA VAL A 51 38.37 3.20 -7.68
C VAL A 51 38.70 4.59 -8.24
N LEU A 52 38.14 5.66 -7.68
CA LEU A 52 38.45 7.03 -8.11
C LEU A 52 39.92 7.37 -7.85
N ARG A 53 40.46 6.98 -6.68
CA ARG A 53 41.88 7.14 -6.36
C ARG A 53 42.80 6.38 -7.31
N SER A 54 42.43 5.17 -7.73
CA SER A 54 43.27 4.37 -8.63
C SER A 54 43.34 4.95 -10.05
N VAL A 55 42.33 5.70 -10.47
CA VAL A 55 42.28 6.41 -11.77
C VAL A 55 42.84 7.84 -11.67
N GLY A 56 43.28 8.27 -10.48
CA GLY A 56 43.88 9.59 -10.25
C GLY A 56 42.87 10.74 -10.16
N ALA A 57 41.58 10.41 -9.95
CA ALA A 57 40.55 11.41 -9.72
C ALA A 57 40.57 11.89 -8.25
N PRO A 58 40.34 13.19 -7.98
CA PRO A 58 40.19 13.69 -6.62
C PRO A 58 38.93 13.12 -5.96
N VAL A 59 39.00 12.82 -4.66
CA VAL A 59 37.89 12.27 -3.87
C VAL A 59 37.46 13.29 -2.81
N GLU A 60 36.15 13.48 -2.67
CA GLU A 60 35.54 14.35 -1.65
C GLU A 60 35.42 13.62 -0.30
N GLU A 61 36.15 14.09 0.71
CA GLU A 61 36.09 13.61 2.11
C GLU A 61 34.86 14.17 2.85
N GLY A 62 33.67 13.95 2.31
CA GLY A 62 32.40 14.20 3.01
C GLY A 62 31.85 12.94 3.68
N ASP A 63 31.00 13.11 4.70
CA ASP A 63 30.26 11.96 5.25
C ASP A 63 29.25 11.41 4.21
N VAL A 64 28.94 10.11 4.29
CA VAL A 64 28.23 9.42 3.20
C VAL A 64 26.72 9.65 3.24
N SER A 65 26.21 9.86 4.45
CA SER A 65 24.82 10.23 4.76
C SER A 65 24.73 10.44 6.26
N THR A 66 23.96 11.42 6.68
CA THR A 66 23.59 11.59 8.08
C THR A 66 22.43 10.67 8.46
N VAL A 67 22.30 10.37 9.75
CA VAL A 67 21.16 9.61 10.30
C VAL A 67 19.85 10.33 10.01
N GLU A 68 19.88 11.66 10.03
CA GLU A 68 18.74 12.54 9.75
C GLU A 68 18.27 12.41 8.30
N GLU A 69 19.19 12.32 7.34
CA GLU A 69 18.89 12.11 5.93
C GLU A 69 18.30 10.73 5.67
N ASP A 70 18.84 9.67 6.30
CA ASP A 70 18.31 8.31 6.19
C ASP A 70 16.88 8.22 6.72
N GLN A 71 16.61 8.87 7.86
CA GLN A 71 15.26 8.95 8.39
C GLN A 71 14.33 9.78 7.49
N ALA A 72 14.81 10.88 6.90
CA ALA A 72 14.02 11.68 5.98
C ALA A 72 13.65 10.89 4.72
N GLU A 73 14.58 10.09 4.20
CA GLU A 73 14.37 9.19 3.07
C GLU A 73 13.30 8.13 3.39
N LEU A 74 13.37 7.49 4.57
CA LEU A 74 12.36 6.56 5.05
C LEU A 74 10.99 7.22 5.18
N ARG A 75 10.90 8.39 5.81
CA ARG A 75 9.63 9.14 5.93
C ARG A 75 9.02 9.45 4.56
N LYS A 76 9.85 9.83 3.59
CA LYS A 76 9.41 10.09 2.22
C LYS A 76 8.91 8.82 1.53
N TYR A 77 9.55 7.68 1.77
CA TYR A 77 9.08 6.39 1.27
C TYR A 77 7.75 6.00 1.92
N ASP A 78 7.64 6.06 3.24
CA ASP A 78 6.42 5.73 3.98
C ASP A 78 5.24 6.62 3.57
N MET A 79 5.49 7.91 3.29
CA MET A 79 4.48 8.82 2.74
C MET A 79 3.98 8.37 1.35
N LYS A 80 4.87 7.89 0.48
CA LYS A 80 4.47 7.34 -0.84
C LYS A 80 3.64 6.07 -0.68
N VAL A 81 4.06 5.17 0.21
CA VAL A 81 3.31 3.94 0.52
C VAL A 81 1.92 4.28 1.05
N TYR A 82 1.81 5.26 1.95
CA TYR A 82 0.52 5.72 2.47
C TYR A 82 -0.40 6.24 1.36
N GLN A 83 0.12 7.08 0.45
CA GLN A 83 -0.66 7.59 -0.68
C GLN A 83 -1.10 6.46 -1.62
N ALA A 84 -0.20 5.53 -1.94
CA ALA A 84 -0.51 4.38 -2.78
C ALA A 84 -1.55 3.44 -2.13
N SER A 85 -1.45 3.22 -0.81
CA SER A 85 -2.40 2.43 -0.02
C SER A 85 -3.80 3.03 -0.03
N ARG A 86 -3.91 4.36 0.09
CA ARG A 86 -5.20 5.06 -0.05
C ARG A 86 -5.79 4.87 -1.45
N GLN A 87 -5.00 5.08 -2.49
CA GLN A 87 -5.46 4.89 -3.88
C GLN A 87 -5.90 3.44 -4.15
N MET A 88 -5.16 2.46 -3.62
CA MET A 88 -5.53 1.04 -3.69
C MET A 88 -6.87 0.78 -2.98
N SER A 89 -7.05 1.33 -1.78
CA SER A 89 -8.30 1.21 -1.01
C SER A 89 -9.49 1.80 -1.76
N ASP A 90 -9.33 2.98 -2.36
CA ASP A 90 -10.39 3.64 -3.14
C ASP A 90 -10.75 2.84 -4.40
N ALA A 91 -9.75 2.25 -5.07
CA ALA A 91 -9.96 1.35 -6.21
C ALA A 91 -10.71 0.07 -5.79
N LEU A 92 -10.32 -0.56 -4.67
CA LEU A 92 -11.01 -1.73 -4.11
C LEU A 92 -12.48 -1.43 -3.79
N VAL A 93 -12.74 -0.30 -3.13
CA VAL A 93 -14.11 0.14 -2.82
C VAL A 93 -14.92 0.36 -4.10
N SER A 94 -14.30 0.87 -5.16
CA SER A 94 -14.96 1.09 -6.46
C SER A 94 -15.31 -0.22 -7.16
N GLU A 95 -14.45 -1.22 -7.09
CA GLU A 95 -14.71 -2.58 -7.58
C GLU A 95 -15.86 -3.25 -6.81
N LEU A 96 -15.85 -3.18 -5.48
CA LEU A 96 -16.93 -3.73 -4.64
C LEU A 96 -18.28 -3.06 -4.93
N LYS A 97 -18.28 -1.75 -5.23
CA LYS A 97 -19.46 -1.03 -5.70
C LYS A 97 -19.94 -1.53 -7.07
N ALA A 98 -19.03 -1.74 -8.02
CA ALA A 98 -19.37 -2.25 -9.35
C ALA A 98 -19.99 -3.65 -9.28
N LEU A 99 -19.50 -4.49 -8.36
CA LEU A 99 -20.04 -5.82 -8.05
C LEU A 99 -21.35 -5.78 -7.25
N GLN A 100 -21.85 -4.59 -6.91
CA GLN A 100 -23.07 -4.39 -6.11
C GLN A 100 -23.01 -5.08 -4.74
N ILE A 101 -21.81 -5.19 -4.15
CA ILE A 101 -21.67 -5.72 -2.80
C ILE A 101 -22.42 -4.79 -1.81
N PRO A 102 -23.27 -5.35 -0.93
CA PRO A 102 -24.02 -4.56 0.03
C PRO A 102 -23.13 -3.65 0.89
N PHE A 103 -23.67 -2.53 1.33
CA PHE A 103 -22.99 -1.50 2.14
C PHE A 103 -21.89 -0.71 1.41
N PHE A 104 -21.25 -1.27 0.38
CA PHE A 104 -20.31 -0.54 -0.47
C PHE A 104 -21.03 0.32 -1.51
N SER A 105 -22.15 -0.16 -2.04
CA SER A 105 -23.02 0.57 -2.99
C SER A 105 -23.83 1.72 -2.38
N ILE A 106 -23.88 1.84 -1.05
CA ILE A 106 -24.63 2.91 -0.35
C ILE A 106 -23.96 4.26 -0.59
N ARG A 107 -24.74 5.21 -1.14
CA ARG A 107 -24.31 6.60 -1.33
C ARG A 107 -24.17 7.28 0.04
N ALA A 108 -23.00 7.86 0.31
CA ALA A 108 -22.72 8.53 1.58
C ALA A 108 -23.67 9.70 1.88
N SER A 109 -24.26 10.31 0.84
CA SER A 109 -25.25 11.39 0.97
C SER A 109 -26.62 10.91 1.49
N LEU A 110 -26.86 9.60 1.55
CA LEU A 110 -28.13 9.02 2.02
C LEU A 110 -28.02 8.47 3.46
N VAL A 111 -26.88 8.70 4.10
CA VAL A 111 -26.59 8.26 5.47
C VAL A 111 -27.01 9.40 6.39
N ASP A 112 -28.20 9.32 6.97
CA ASP A 112 -28.72 10.31 7.93
C ASP A 112 -28.83 9.67 9.32
N SER A 113 -28.37 10.38 10.35
CA SER A 113 -28.22 9.90 11.72
C SER A 113 -29.53 9.86 12.51
N LYS A 114 -30.61 10.46 12.00
CA LYS A 114 -31.87 10.60 12.76
C LYS A 114 -32.83 9.42 12.60
N ASP A 115 -32.89 8.81 11.41
CA ASP A 115 -33.79 7.69 11.10
C ASP A 115 -33.11 6.58 10.26
N GLY A 116 -31.78 6.67 10.07
CA GLY A 116 -31.01 5.79 9.19
C GLY A 116 -29.71 5.27 9.80
N ILE A 117 -28.96 4.49 9.03
CA ILE A 117 -27.65 3.95 9.41
C ILE A 117 -26.69 5.14 9.56
N SER A 118 -26.02 5.27 10.71
CA SER A 118 -24.96 6.28 10.91
C SER A 118 -23.70 5.97 10.09
N LYS A 119 -22.81 6.95 9.94
CA LYS A 119 -21.56 6.75 9.18
C LYS A 119 -20.66 5.71 9.85
N GLU A 120 -20.65 5.70 11.16
CA GLU A 120 -19.90 4.79 12.02
C GLU A 120 -20.44 3.36 11.90
N GLU A 121 -21.76 3.18 11.97
CA GLU A 121 -22.41 1.89 11.77
C GLU A 121 -22.19 1.36 10.35
N LEU A 122 -22.29 2.22 9.33
CA LEU A 122 -21.99 1.84 7.96
C LEU A 122 -20.54 1.37 7.81
N GLY A 123 -19.61 2.03 8.51
CA GLY A 123 -18.21 1.60 8.60
C GLY A 123 -18.08 0.21 9.20
N THR A 124 -18.80 -0.07 10.29
CA THR A 124 -18.81 -1.39 10.94
C THR A 124 -19.42 -2.46 10.03
N LEU A 125 -20.54 -2.18 9.37
CA LEU A 125 -21.19 -3.10 8.43
C LEU A 125 -20.29 -3.43 7.24
N ARG A 126 -19.59 -2.43 6.69
CA ARG A 126 -18.60 -2.64 5.61
C ARG A 126 -17.46 -3.55 6.06
N LYS A 127 -16.92 -3.36 7.27
CA LYS A 127 -15.85 -4.22 7.81
C LYS A 127 -16.33 -5.67 7.95
N ARG A 128 -17.49 -5.89 8.57
CA ARG A 128 -18.08 -7.23 8.71
C ARG A 128 -18.36 -7.89 7.35
N MET A 129 -18.80 -7.10 6.37
CA MET A 129 -18.98 -7.60 5.00
C MET A 129 -17.65 -8.05 4.38
N LEU A 130 -16.56 -7.28 4.56
CA LEU A 130 -15.24 -7.68 4.08
C LEU A 130 -14.77 -8.98 4.74
N GLU A 131 -14.96 -9.14 6.05
CA GLU A 131 -14.65 -10.38 6.77
C GLU A 131 -15.38 -11.59 6.17
N VAL A 132 -16.70 -11.45 5.96
CA VAL A 132 -17.51 -12.50 5.31
C VAL A 132 -17.01 -12.79 3.89
N LEU A 133 -16.71 -11.77 3.10
CA LEU A 133 -16.20 -11.95 1.74
C LEU A 133 -14.84 -12.66 1.73
N MET A 134 -13.95 -12.34 2.68
CA MET A 134 -12.67 -13.02 2.83
C MET A 134 -12.87 -14.49 3.20
N ASP A 135 -13.75 -14.78 4.17
CA ASP A 135 -14.03 -16.15 4.61
C ASP A 135 -14.67 -17.02 3.52
N LEU A 136 -15.58 -16.45 2.72
CA LEU A 136 -16.20 -17.14 1.58
C LEU A 136 -15.22 -17.41 0.44
N CYS A 137 -14.13 -16.66 0.38
CA CYS A 137 -13.13 -16.75 -0.69
C CYS A 137 -11.85 -17.48 -0.27
N ARG A 138 -11.82 -18.07 0.93
CA ARG A 138 -10.73 -18.94 1.40
C ARG A 138 -10.64 -20.23 0.58
#